data_AF-A0A434BNK2-F1
#
_entry.id   AF-A0A434BNK2-F1
#
_cell.length_a   1.000
_cell.length_b   1.000
_cell.length_c   1.000
_cell.angle_alpha   90.00
_cell.angle_beta   90.00
_cell.angle_gamma   90.00
#
_symmetry.space_group_name_H-M   'P 1'
#
loop_
_entity.id
_entity.type
_entity.pdbx_description
1 polymer ?
#
loop_
_entity_poly.entity_id
_entity_poly.type
_entity_poly.pdbx_seq_one_letter_code
_entity_poly.pdbx_strand_id
1 'polypeptide(L)' 'VLHGVNPTALDHCLLASLSPEPAHARAAQRLGLRPLLDLGISHGEGAGAALAAGLVKAAALTSSGMAVAVRG' A
#
# COMPACT_ATOMS: atom_id res chain seq x y z
N VAL A 1 -12.43 -0.94 12.43
CA VAL A 1 -13.63 -0.08 12.62
C VAL A 1 -14.29 0.23 11.28
N LEU A 2 -13.65 0.98 10.37
CA LEU A 2 -14.24 1.36 9.06
C LEU A 2 -14.81 0.18 8.28
N HIS A 3 -14.03 -0.88 8.04
CA HIS A 3 -14.50 -2.11 7.38
C HIS A 3 -15.67 -2.81 8.11
N GLY A 4 -15.76 -2.66 9.43
CA GLY A 4 -16.88 -3.21 10.21
C GLY A 4 -18.15 -2.39 10.08
N VAL A 5 -18.04 -1.09 9.76
CA VAL A 5 -19.18 -0.19 9.52
C VAL A 5 -19.64 -0.28 8.06
N ASN A 6 -18.70 -0.30 7.12
CA ASN A 6 -18.97 -0.51 5.70
C ASN A 6 -17.82 -1.34 5.09
N PRO A 7 -18.11 -2.55 4.56
CA PRO A 7 -17.10 -3.42 3.94
C PRO A 7 -16.30 -2.74 2.81
N THR A 8 -16.93 -1.87 2.02
CA THR A 8 -16.28 -1.19 0.87
C THR A 8 -15.49 0.05 1.28
N ALA A 9 -15.49 0.42 2.56
CA ALA A 9 -14.82 1.63 3.04
C ALA A 9 -13.30 1.63 2.81
N LEU A 10 -12.70 0.46 2.58
CA LEU A 10 -11.26 0.31 2.36
C LEU A 10 -10.90 0.01 0.89
N ASP A 11 -11.85 -0.03 -0.04
CA ASP A 11 -11.59 -0.41 -1.45
C ASP A 11 -10.60 0.53 -2.15
N HIS A 12 -10.51 1.78 -1.67
CA HIS A 12 -9.59 2.80 -2.16
C HIS A 12 -8.27 2.86 -1.36
N CYS A 13 -8.14 2.06 -0.31
CA CYS A 13 -6.96 2.03 0.55
C CYS A 13 -5.93 1.02 0.04
N LEU A 14 -4.66 1.35 0.21
CA LEU A 14 -3.53 0.46 -0.02
C LEU A 14 -2.77 0.26 1.29
N LEU A 15 -2.33 -0.96 1.56
CA LEU A 15 -1.46 -1.25 2.70
C LEU A 15 -0.01 -0.96 2.30
N ALA A 16 0.61 0.04 2.95
CA ALA A 16 1.96 0.46 2.60
C ALA A 16 3.03 -0.59 2.95
N SER A 17 3.12 -0.95 4.23
CA SER A 17 4.07 -1.93 4.77
C SER A 17 3.45 -2.66 5.97
N LEU A 18 4.05 -3.78 6.37
CA LEU A 18 3.70 -4.47 7.61
C LEU A 18 4.59 -3.99 8.76
N SER A 19 3.97 -3.80 9.92
CA SER A 19 4.69 -3.70 11.19
C SER A 19 5.25 -5.09 11.56
N PRO A 20 6.36 -5.18 12.31
CA PRO A 20 6.81 -6.44 12.90
C PRO A 20 5.81 -7.03 13.90
N GLU A 21 4.81 -6.27 14.35
CA GLU A 21 3.77 -6.76 15.25
C GLU A 21 2.84 -7.80 14.57
N PRO A 22 2.67 -9.00 15.15
CA PRO A 22 1.83 -10.05 14.57
C PRO A 22 0.37 -9.65 14.33
N ALA A 23 -0.15 -8.72 15.14
CA ALA A 23 -1.50 -8.21 15.00
C ALA A 23 -1.72 -7.50 13.65
N HIS A 24 -0.70 -6.83 13.12
CA HIS A 24 -0.80 -6.08 11.87
C HIS A 24 -0.96 -7.05 10.67
N ALA A 25 -0.19 -8.14 10.64
CA ALA A 25 -0.30 -9.18 9.61
C ALA A 25 -1.67 -9.89 9.65
N ARG A 26 -2.19 -10.18 10.85
CA ARG A 26 -3.53 -10.77 11.02
C ARG A 26 -4.63 -9.83 10.53
N ALA A 27 -4.51 -8.53 10.83
CA ALA A 27 -5.44 -7.53 10.35
C ALA A 27 -5.42 -7.44 8.82
N ALA A 28 -4.24 -7.41 8.21
CA ALA A 28 -4.08 -7.40 6.75
C ALA A 28 -4.75 -8.62 6.09
N GLN A 29 -4.51 -9.83 6.61
CA GLN A 29 -5.18 -11.05 6.12
C GLN A 29 -6.71 -10.96 6.22
N ARG A 30 -7.24 -10.51 7.36
CA ARG A 30 -8.69 -10.38 7.57
C ARG A 30 -9.33 -9.35 6.64
N LEU A 31 -8.59 -8.32 6.25
CA LEU A 31 -9.03 -7.27 5.34
C LEU A 31 -8.72 -7.60 3.87
N GLY A 32 -8.09 -8.75 3.57
CA GLY A 32 -7.67 -9.11 2.22
C GLY A 32 -6.60 -8.19 1.63
N LEU A 33 -5.90 -7.41 2.45
CA LEU A 33 -4.90 -6.45 2.02
C LEU A 33 -3.51 -7.08 1.97
N ARG A 34 -2.74 -6.71 0.95
CA ARG A 34 -1.32 -7.08 0.81
C ARG A 34 -0.45 -5.83 0.87
N PRO A 35 0.68 -5.86 1.59
CA PRO A 35 1.58 -4.73 1.64
C PRO A 35 2.22 -4.46 0.28
N LEU A 36 2.41 -3.19 -0.06
CA LEU A 36 3.13 -2.77 -1.27
C LEU A 36 4.64 -2.95 -1.14
N LEU A 37 5.17 -2.78 0.07
CA LEU A 37 6.60 -2.78 0.37
C LEU A 37 6.90 -3.63 1.61
N ASP A 38 8.03 -4.34 1.58
CA ASP A 38 8.61 -5.03 2.74
C ASP A 38 10.06 -4.58 2.93
N LEU A 39 10.22 -3.50 3.70
CA LEU A 39 11.52 -2.83 3.93
C LEU A 39 11.94 -2.87 5.41
N GLY A 40 11.23 -3.62 6.26
CA GLY A 40 11.50 -3.67 7.70
C GLY A 40 11.27 -2.35 8.46
N ILE A 41 10.53 -1.40 7.88
CA ILE A 41 10.23 -0.10 8.50
C ILE A 41 9.16 -0.30 9.58
N SER A 42 9.55 -0.15 10.84
CA SER A 42 8.70 -0.41 12.02
C SER A 42 8.28 0.83 12.79
N HIS A 43 8.87 2.00 12.52
CA HIS A 43 8.55 3.24 13.24
C HIS A 43 7.26 3.84 12.66
N GLY A 44 6.23 3.94 13.51
CA GLY A 44 4.84 4.29 13.15
C GLY A 44 4.60 5.75 12.70
N GLU A 45 5.63 6.48 12.30
CA GLU A 45 5.59 7.90 11.94
C GLU A 45 5.15 8.14 10.48
N GLY A 46 4.73 7.08 9.77
CA GLY A 46 4.25 7.18 8.38
C GLY A 46 5.33 7.06 7.31
N ALA A 47 6.58 6.76 7.67
CA ALA A 47 7.68 6.58 6.70
C ALA A 47 7.38 5.54 5.61
N GLY A 48 6.80 4.39 5.99
CA GLY A 48 6.36 3.37 5.03
C GLY A 48 5.28 3.89 4.06
N ALA A 49 4.34 4.69 4.57
CA ALA A 49 3.30 5.31 3.75
C ALA A 49 3.86 6.36 2.78
N ALA A 50 4.83 7.17 3.22
CA ALA A 50 5.50 8.16 2.36
C ALA A 50 6.22 7.50 1.18
N LEU A 51 6.94 6.40 1.43
CA LEU A 51 7.60 5.62 0.37
C LEU A 51 6.59 4.97 -0.58
N ALA A 52 5.54 4.35 -0.02
CA ALA A 52 4.47 3.75 -0.81
C ALA A 52 3.75 4.78 -1.71
N ALA A 53 3.55 6.01 -1.23
CA ALA A 53 2.97 7.08 -2.05
C ALA A 53 3.84 7.42 -3.27
N GLY A 54 5.17 7.43 -3.10
CA GLY A 54 6.12 7.58 -4.21
C GLY A 54 6.01 6.45 -5.23
N LEU A 55 5.90 5.20 -4.77
CA LEU A 55 5.69 4.03 -5.63
C LEU A 55 4.38 4.12 -6.42
N VAL A 56 3.27 4.47 -5.76
CA VAL A 56 1.96 4.63 -6.42
C VAL A 56 2.01 5.73 -7.48
N LYS A 57 2.68 6.86 -7.19
CA LYS A 57 2.90 7.93 -8.18
C LYS A 57 3.70 7.43 -9.38
N ALA A 58 4.80 6.70 -9.16
CA ALA A 58 5.61 6.15 -10.24
C ALA A 58 4.82 5.15 -11.10
N ALA A 59 4.04 4.27 -10.48
CA ALA A 59 3.16 3.34 -11.17
C ALA A 59 2.10 4.08 -12.04
N ALA A 60 1.47 5.12 -11.50
CA ALA A 60 0.52 5.95 -12.24
C ALA A 60 1.17 6.61 -13.46
N LEU A 61 2.34 7.23 -13.30
CA LEU A 61 3.10 7.84 -14.41
C LEU A 61 3.50 6.82 -15.48
N THR A 62 3.87 5.61 -15.06
CA THR A 62 4.22 4.51 -15.96
C THR A 62 3.00 4.07 -16.76
N SER A 63 1.88 3.88 -16.07
CA SER A 63 0.61 3.46 -16.67
C SER A 63 -0.02 4.53 -17.58
N SER A 64 0.22 5.81 -17.33
CA SER A 64 -0.42 6.92 -18.06
C SER A 64 0.30 7.34 -19.34
N GLY A 65 1.42 6.70 -19.72
CA GLY A 65 2.05 6.95 -21.02
C GLY A 65 3.57 7.01 -21.05
N MET A 66 4.30 6.93 -19.93
CA MET A 66 5.76 6.76 -20.00
C MET A 66 6.18 5.44 -20.67
N ALA A 67 5.31 4.43 -20.71
CA ALA A 67 5.53 3.20 -21.48
C ALA A 67 5.57 3.41 -23.01
N VAL A 68 5.07 4.53 -23.53
CA VAL A 68 5.10 4.81 -24.99
C VAL A 68 6.49 5.22 -25.49
N ALA A 69 7.40 5.64 -24.60
CA ALA A 69 8.75 6.09 -24.94
C ALA A 69 9.79 4.97 -25.10
N VAL A 70 9.41 3.69 -24.92
CA VAL A 70 10.33 2.53 -25.01
C VAL A 70 10.14 1.70 -26.30
N ARG A 71 9.26 2.11 -27.21
CA ARG A 71 9.23 1.59 -28.59
C ARG A 71 10.10 2.47 -29.49
N GLY A 72 11.41 2.34 -29.35
CA GLY A 72 12.41 2.74 -30.35
C GLY A 72 12.90 1.51 -31.11
#